data_AF-A0A0N4ZM00-F1
#
_entry.id   AF-A0A0N4ZM00-F1
#
_cell.length_a   1.000
_cell.length_b   1.000
_cell.length_c   1.000
_cell.angle_alpha   90.00
_cell.angle_beta   90.00
_cell.angle_gamma   90.00
#
_symmetry.space_group_name_H-M   'P 1'
#
loop_
_entity.id
_entity.type
_entity.pdbx_description
1 polymer ?
#
loop_
_entity_poly.entity_id
_entity_poly.type
_entity_poly.pdbx_seq_one_letter_code
_entity_poly.pdbx_strand_id
1 'polypeptide(L)'
;MWIGNFLFVAYFFYSSLQDEIDDDRVNLTQLVKNFTRPTTSPVGQVITIYNGDNTLSNDTFMEIINFFNLSNCIQFRNVSKTQLSKGFNLTNGSYNDIIIDKSKNITTIQLNENCSKDDVCIRYFFGLALGMIPQVNREDRDEYVYVIDNYTVSEKKHNYLKLNSSLFQDKQFEFDFGSFFNRNPNYGSEDSRKVYTTIIGCQSYYDKMLGQRLDYSFGDRRTLCNYYNIKAFPNVTCQNGGFYNFKTNDCTCPNGYIGRDCSTLQQMPNCGFQNNSAETSEKYIFACGNKTCYYEINSTRNKSIEIEILTVNTKNVTPCVPYNALEIRHREDKGATGLSLCGHYNDTISLTSISKKVFIGYNGGPDDYFLMSYRTAKKTSEKTNKKTNGKKKKEKKKTTKNEKKKKENSNDNINLKTNFTKLSNLDELNCTKLKELEHST
;
A
#
# COMPACT_ATOMS: atom_id res chain seq x y z
N MET A 1 -24.76 17.59 14.22
CA MET A 1 -25.44 17.93 12.95
C MET A 1 -24.36 18.36 11.98
N TRP A 2 -24.18 17.62 10.90
CA TRP A 2 -23.36 17.80 9.68
C TRP A 2 -23.02 16.38 9.21
N ILE A 3 -24.04 15.76 8.63
CA ILE A 3 -24.01 14.47 7.94
C ILE A 3 -23.51 14.80 6.53
N GLY A 4 -22.26 14.43 6.24
CA GLY A 4 -21.73 14.49 4.88
C GLY A 4 -22.18 13.25 4.11
N ASN A 5 -23.30 13.37 3.40
CA ASN A 5 -23.74 12.38 2.42
C ASN A 5 -22.69 12.28 1.30
N PHE A 6 -21.84 11.26 1.36
CA PHE A 6 -21.13 10.79 0.18
C PHE A 6 -22.16 10.08 -0.71
N LEU A 7 -22.52 10.72 -1.81
CA LEU A 7 -23.24 10.09 -2.91
C LEU A 7 -22.34 8.97 -3.46
N PHE A 8 -22.58 7.75 -3.00
CA PHE A 8 -22.16 6.53 -3.69
C PHE A 8 -22.87 6.52 -5.04
N VAL A 9 -22.20 6.99 -6.09
CA VAL A 9 -22.58 6.66 -7.46
C VAL A 9 -22.41 5.15 -7.59
N ALA A 10 -23.53 4.45 -7.73
CA ALA A 10 -23.57 3.03 -7.98
C ALA A 10 -22.88 2.75 -9.33
N TYR A 11 -21.59 2.40 -9.27
CA TYR A 11 -20.89 1.79 -10.40
C TYR A 11 -21.46 0.39 -10.57
N PHE A 12 -22.43 0.28 -11.48
CA PHE A 12 -22.96 -0.99 -11.94
C PHE A 12 -21.83 -1.85 -12.53
N PHE A 13 -21.94 -3.15 -12.28
CA PHE A 13 -21.06 -4.23 -12.69
C PHE A 13 -20.46 -4.07 -14.09
N TYR A 14 -19.14 -3.84 -14.15
CA TYR A 14 -18.30 -4.23 -15.29
C TYR A 14 -17.16 -5.10 -14.77
N SER A 15 -17.47 -6.36 -14.44
CA SER A 15 -16.44 -7.38 -14.36
C SER A 15 -16.11 -7.83 -15.78
N SER A 16 -15.06 -7.28 -16.40
CA SER A 16 -14.15 -8.01 -17.32
C SER A 16 -13.19 -7.16 -18.16
N LEU A 17 -13.21 -5.82 -18.13
CA LEU A 17 -12.20 -5.01 -18.81
C LEU A 17 -11.94 -3.75 -17.98
N GLN A 18 -10.96 -3.81 -17.09
CA GLN A 18 -10.37 -2.58 -16.58
C GLN A 18 -9.55 -2.03 -17.73
N ASP A 19 -9.99 -0.93 -18.33
CA ASP A 19 -9.35 -0.35 -19.53
C ASP A 19 -7.86 -0.23 -19.30
N GLU A 20 -7.10 -0.96 -20.11
CA GLU A 20 -5.67 -1.05 -19.99
C GLU A 20 -5.08 0.28 -20.45
N ILE A 21 -4.39 0.99 -19.55
CA ILE A 21 -3.76 2.27 -19.88
C ILE A 21 -2.58 1.99 -20.80
N ASP A 22 -2.72 2.38 -22.07
CA ASP A 22 -1.64 2.29 -23.06
C ASP A 22 -0.62 3.41 -22.83
N ASP A 23 0.53 3.02 -22.27
CA ASP A 23 1.71 3.85 -22.09
C ASP A 23 2.90 3.43 -22.99
N ASP A 24 2.66 2.62 -24.03
CA ASP A 24 3.72 2.00 -24.85
C ASP A 24 4.63 3.02 -25.54
N ARG A 25 4.11 4.22 -25.84
CA ARG A 25 4.87 5.32 -26.47
C ARG A 25 5.73 6.09 -25.48
N VAL A 26 5.46 5.99 -24.17
CA VAL A 26 6.25 6.68 -23.15
C VAL A 26 7.59 6.00 -23.00
N ASN A 27 8.67 6.70 -23.36
CA ASN A 27 10.01 6.22 -23.07
C ASN A 27 10.35 6.44 -21.58
N LEU A 28 9.94 5.50 -20.72
CA LEU A 28 10.15 5.60 -19.26
C LEU A 28 11.63 5.77 -18.87
N THR A 29 12.56 5.18 -19.62
CA THR A 29 14.00 5.36 -19.38
C THR A 29 14.42 6.81 -19.58
N GLN A 30 13.98 7.43 -20.68
CA GLN A 30 14.25 8.84 -20.93
C GLN A 30 13.48 9.74 -19.97
N LEU A 31 12.23 9.43 -19.67
CA LEU A 31 11.41 10.16 -18.71
C LEU A 31 12.14 10.30 -17.38
N VAL A 32 12.56 9.16 -16.81
CA VAL A 32 13.23 9.12 -15.51
C VAL A 32 14.61 9.77 -15.54
N LYS A 33 15.39 9.57 -16.61
CA LYS A 33 16.71 10.20 -16.78
C LYS A 33 16.60 11.73 -16.93
N ASN A 34 15.51 12.18 -17.53
CA ASN A 34 15.32 13.58 -17.90
C ASN A 34 14.43 14.35 -16.93
N PHE A 35 13.85 13.66 -15.96
CA PHE A 35 12.92 14.22 -15.00
C PHE A 35 13.54 15.41 -14.25
N THR A 36 12.86 16.53 -14.34
CA THR A 36 13.13 17.73 -13.57
C THR A 36 11.82 18.20 -12.96
N ARG A 37 11.86 18.61 -11.68
CA ARG A 37 10.64 19.09 -11.02
C ARG A 37 10.12 20.34 -11.75
N PRO A 38 8.85 20.33 -12.18
CA PRO A 38 8.25 21.42 -12.94
C PRO A 38 7.75 22.56 -12.01
N THR A 39 8.43 22.82 -10.89
CA THR A 39 7.93 23.72 -9.83
C THR A 39 8.35 25.18 -10.01
N THR A 40 7.45 26.10 -9.68
CA THR A 40 7.70 27.54 -9.79
C THR A 40 8.48 28.14 -8.63
N SER A 41 8.27 27.67 -7.41
CA SER A 41 8.90 28.15 -6.17
C SER A 41 9.34 26.97 -5.28
N PRO A 42 10.38 27.14 -4.45
CA PRO A 42 10.73 26.15 -3.44
C PRO A 42 9.81 26.10 -2.21
N VAL A 43 9.00 27.14 -1.97
CA VAL A 43 8.21 27.31 -0.73
C VAL A 43 6.70 27.11 -0.98
N GLY A 44 6.28 27.09 -2.24
CA GLY A 44 4.97 26.59 -2.66
C GLY A 44 5.18 25.74 -3.91
N GLN A 45 4.88 24.45 -3.84
CA GLN A 45 5.03 23.50 -4.96
C GLN A 45 3.94 23.72 -6.00
N VAL A 46 3.83 24.96 -6.47
CA VAL A 46 2.89 25.36 -7.50
C VAL A 46 3.50 25.02 -8.85
N ILE A 47 2.82 24.14 -9.56
CA ILE A 47 3.13 23.74 -10.93
C ILE A 47 2.16 24.53 -11.82
N THR A 48 2.71 25.34 -12.72
CA THR A 48 1.92 26.01 -13.74
C THR A 48 1.51 25.01 -14.80
N ILE A 49 0.26 25.07 -15.24
CA ILE A 49 -0.27 24.18 -16.25
C ILE A 49 -1.05 24.98 -17.28
N TYR A 50 -0.85 24.67 -18.55
CA TYR A 50 -1.63 25.22 -19.65
C TYR A 50 -2.41 24.08 -20.31
N ASN A 51 -3.74 24.19 -20.33
CA ASN A 51 -4.62 23.27 -21.04
C ASN A 51 -4.66 23.63 -22.53
N GLY A 52 -3.62 23.22 -23.28
CA GLY A 52 -3.47 23.54 -24.69
C GLY A 52 -4.61 22.99 -25.54
N ASP A 53 -5.14 23.83 -26.44
CA ASP A 53 -6.22 23.48 -27.37
C ASP A 53 -7.45 22.82 -26.71
N ASN A 54 -7.70 23.12 -25.42
CA ASN A 54 -8.72 22.45 -24.60
C ASN A 54 -8.61 20.92 -24.66
N THR A 55 -7.38 20.40 -24.56
CA THR A 55 -7.07 18.96 -24.52
C THR A 55 -7.98 18.23 -23.53
N LEU A 56 -8.15 18.81 -22.34
CA LEU A 56 -9.16 18.39 -21.39
C LEU A 56 -10.35 19.34 -21.43
N SER A 57 -11.56 18.82 -21.23
CA SER A 57 -12.74 19.66 -20.97
C SER A 57 -12.51 20.50 -19.70
N ASN A 58 -13.19 21.65 -19.58
CA ASN A 58 -13.02 22.50 -18.39
C ASN A 58 -13.37 21.76 -17.10
N ASP A 59 -14.44 20.96 -17.10
CA ASP A 59 -14.89 20.21 -15.93
C ASP A 59 -13.86 19.16 -15.54
N THR A 60 -13.43 18.32 -16.49
CA THR A 60 -12.39 17.30 -16.29
C THR A 60 -11.07 17.92 -15.81
N PHE A 61 -10.66 19.04 -16.41
CA PHE A 61 -9.43 19.73 -16.02
C PHE A 61 -9.49 20.23 -14.57
N MET A 62 -10.63 20.79 -14.16
CA MET A 62 -10.83 21.24 -12.79
C MET A 62 -10.89 20.08 -11.79
N GLU A 63 -11.50 18.96 -12.14
CA GLU A 63 -11.50 17.74 -11.32
C GLU A 63 -10.09 17.21 -11.09
N ILE A 64 -9.26 17.13 -12.14
CA ILE A 64 -7.86 16.70 -12.04
C ILE A 64 -7.03 17.68 -11.20
N ILE A 65 -7.20 18.99 -11.39
CA ILE A 65 -6.55 20.00 -10.54
C ILE A 65 -6.96 19.81 -9.07
N ASN A 66 -8.24 19.60 -8.80
CA ASN A 66 -8.76 19.40 -7.45
C ASN A 66 -8.20 18.13 -6.81
N PHE A 67 -8.16 17.02 -7.55
CA PHE A 67 -7.58 15.75 -7.11
C PHE A 67 -6.15 15.95 -6.56
N PHE A 68 -5.29 16.61 -7.32
CA PHE A 68 -3.91 16.85 -6.88
C PHE A 68 -3.80 17.93 -5.80
N ASN A 69 -4.65 18.94 -5.79
CA ASN A 69 -4.65 19.97 -4.74
C ASN A 69 -4.98 19.39 -3.35
N LEU A 70 -5.78 18.31 -3.30
CA LEU A 70 -6.09 17.56 -2.07
C LEU A 70 -4.91 16.74 -1.53
N SER A 71 -3.86 16.50 -2.34
CA SER A 71 -2.66 15.75 -1.90
C SER A 71 -1.85 16.47 -0.81
N ASN A 72 -2.10 17.76 -0.60
CA ASN A 72 -1.38 18.64 0.32
C ASN A 72 0.11 18.87 0.06
N CYS A 73 0.73 18.19 -0.91
CA CYS A 73 2.08 18.49 -1.35
C CYS A 73 2.10 19.42 -2.57
N ILE A 74 1.45 19.04 -3.67
CA ILE A 74 1.49 19.81 -4.91
C ILE A 74 0.23 20.66 -5.12
N GLN A 75 0.37 21.74 -5.89
CA GLN A 75 -0.74 22.57 -6.33
C GLN A 75 -0.60 22.90 -7.82
N PHE A 76 -1.71 22.89 -8.55
CA PHE A 76 -1.72 23.32 -9.95
C PHE A 76 -2.30 24.73 -10.08
N ARG A 77 -1.65 25.55 -10.93
CA ARG A 77 -2.16 26.86 -11.34
C ARG A 77 -2.32 26.91 -12.84
N ASN A 78 -3.55 27.06 -13.30
CA ASN A 78 -3.83 27.26 -14.72
C ASN A 78 -3.24 28.61 -15.22
N VAL A 79 -2.63 28.60 -16.40
CA VAL A 79 -2.03 29.78 -17.03
C VAL A 79 -2.28 29.76 -18.54
N SER A 80 -2.18 30.91 -19.20
CA SER A 80 -2.21 30.97 -20.66
C SER A 80 -0.91 30.47 -21.28
N LYS A 81 -0.93 30.15 -22.60
CA LYS A 81 0.26 29.75 -23.36
C LYS A 81 1.43 30.74 -23.22
N THR A 82 1.14 32.04 -23.26
CA THR A 82 2.16 33.10 -23.16
C THR A 82 2.75 33.22 -21.75
N GLN A 83 2.03 32.74 -20.74
CA GLN A 83 2.45 32.74 -19.34
C GLN A 83 3.20 31.45 -18.93
N LEU A 84 3.15 30.40 -19.76
CA LEU A 84 3.81 29.13 -19.48
C LEU A 84 5.32 29.22 -19.77
N SER A 85 6.11 29.54 -18.74
CA SER A 85 7.58 29.56 -18.81
C SER A 85 8.25 28.25 -18.37
N LYS A 86 7.57 27.50 -17.49
CA LYS A 86 7.90 26.15 -17.01
C LYS A 86 6.61 25.49 -16.55
N GLY A 87 6.60 24.17 -16.37
CA GLY A 87 5.41 23.47 -15.91
C GLY A 87 4.89 22.46 -16.91
N PHE A 88 3.56 22.28 -16.94
CA PHE A 88 2.89 21.32 -17.80
C PHE A 88 2.18 21.99 -18.98
N ASN A 89 2.34 21.37 -20.15
CA ASN A 89 1.62 21.72 -21.36
C ASN A 89 0.76 20.53 -21.78
N LEU A 90 -0.56 20.66 -21.74
CA LEU A 90 -1.45 19.61 -22.24
C LEU A 90 -1.66 19.79 -23.73
N THR A 91 -1.60 18.68 -24.49
CA THR A 91 -1.84 18.70 -25.93
C THR A 91 -2.60 17.46 -26.38
N ASN A 92 -3.46 17.61 -27.39
CA ASN A 92 -4.08 16.47 -28.08
C ASN A 92 -3.06 15.78 -28.98
N GLY A 93 -3.16 14.45 -29.11
CA GLY A 93 -2.37 13.66 -30.04
C GLY A 93 -3.09 12.39 -30.52
N SER A 94 -2.47 11.63 -31.42
CA SER A 94 -2.99 10.32 -31.84
C SER A 94 -2.62 9.18 -30.89
N TYR A 95 -1.74 9.44 -29.93
CA TYR A 95 -1.28 8.51 -28.90
C TYR A 95 -0.93 9.28 -27.62
N ASN A 96 -0.85 8.56 -26.50
CA ASN A 96 -0.47 9.14 -25.23
C ASN A 96 1.05 9.17 -25.06
N ASP A 97 1.62 10.28 -24.57
CA ASP A 97 3.07 10.40 -24.37
C ASP A 97 3.42 11.47 -23.34
N ILE A 98 4.63 11.37 -22.77
CA ILE A 98 5.22 12.38 -21.89
C ILE A 98 6.54 12.85 -22.48
N ILE A 99 6.60 14.13 -22.84
CA ILE A 99 7.76 14.73 -23.53
C ILE A 99 8.36 15.81 -22.65
N ILE A 100 9.62 15.65 -22.24
CA ILE A 100 10.33 16.63 -21.41
C ILE A 100 11.23 17.52 -22.28
N ASP A 101 10.93 18.82 -22.33
CA ASP A 101 11.85 19.86 -22.79
C ASP A 101 12.67 20.37 -21.60
N LYS A 102 13.87 19.81 -21.41
CA LYS A 102 14.80 20.21 -20.34
C LYS A 102 15.21 21.67 -20.40
N SER A 103 15.33 22.22 -21.61
CA SER A 103 15.83 23.59 -21.79
C SER A 103 14.87 24.62 -21.22
N LYS A 104 13.56 24.31 -21.26
CA LYS A 104 12.49 25.16 -20.73
C LYS A 104 11.91 24.65 -19.41
N ASN A 105 12.28 23.45 -18.97
CA ASN A 105 11.64 22.73 -17.86
C ASN A 105 10.11 22.66 -18.07
N ILE A 106 9.70 22.32 -19.29
CA ILE A 106 8.32 22.07 -19.68
C ILE A 106 8.16 20.58 -19.90
N THR A 107 7.13 19.99 -19.29
CA THR A 107 6.70 18.63 -19.58
C THR A 107 5.40 18.69 -20.35
N THR A 108 5.40 18.21 -21.59
CA THR A 108 4.19 18.06 -22.39
C THR A 108 3.54 16.74 -22.05
N ILE A 109 2.26 16.78 -21.69
CA ILE A 109 1.42 15.60 -21.50
C ILE A 109 0.53 15.54 -22.74
N GLN A 110 0.87 14.64 -23.66
CA GLN A 110 0.08 14.42 -24.86
C GLN A 110 -0.92 13.30 -24.59
N LEU A 111 -2.21 13.56 -24.84
CA LEU A 111 -3.27 12.58 -24.64
C LEU A 111 -4.02 12.35 -25.95
N ASN A 112 -4.39 11.10 -26.22
CA ASN A 112 -5.34 10.79 -27.27
C ASN A 112 -6.79 11.06 -26.83
N GLU A 113 -7.71 10.98 -27.79
CA GLU A 113 -9.12 11.31 -27.56
C GLU A 113 -9.79 10.45 -26.47
N ASN A 114 -9.42 9.17 -26.36
CA ASN A 114 -9.98 8.28 -25.37
C ASN A 114 -9.46 8.63 -23.97
N CYS A 115 -8.14 8.77 -23.85
CA CYS A 115 -7.50 9.09 -22.58
C CYS A 115 -7.90 10.47 -22.06
N SER A 116 -8.07 11.48 -22.93
CA SER A 116 -8.46 12.83 -22.51
C SER A 116 -9.88 12.94 -21.93
N LYS A 117 -10.67 11.86 -22.03
CA LYS A 117 -12.03 11.73 -21.46
C LYS A 117 -12.10 10.72 -20.31
N ASP A 118 -11.02 10.00 -20.02
CA ASP A 118 -10.93 9.01 -18.95
C ASP A 118 -10.08 9.54 -17.79
N ASP A 119 -10.73 9.84 -16.66
CA ASP A 119 -10.10 10.32 -15.44
C ASP A 119 -8.97 9.39 -14.96
N VAL A 120 -9.12 8.07 -15.09
CA VAL A 120 -8.09 7.10 -14.69
C VAL A 120 -6.85 7.25 -15.56
N CYS A 121 -7.03 7.29 -16.88
CA CYS A 121 -5.94 7.49 -17.83
C CYS A 121 -5.24 8.84 -17.60
N ILE A 122 -5.99 9.93 -17.44
CA ILE A 122 -5.43 11.27 -17.19
C ILE A 122 -4.58 11.26 -15.91
N ARG A 123 -5.11 10.72 -14.80
CA ARG A 123 -4.38 10.65 -13.53
C ARG A 123 -3.10 9.84 -13.64
N TYR A 124 -3.08 8.78 -14.45
CA TYR A 124 -1.88 7.99 -14.69
C TYR A 124 -0.80 8.83 -15.40
N PHE A 125 -1.13 9.49 -16.51
CA PHE A 125 -0.18 10.31 -17.26
C PHE A 125 0.29 11.55 -16.49
N PHE A 126 -0.58 12.18 -15.70
CA PHE A 126 -0.15 13.22 -14.76
C PHE A 126 0.81 12.68 -13.72
N GLY A 127 0.56 11.48 -13.18
CA GLY A 127 1.47 10.81 -12.26
C GLY A 127 2.85 10.56 -12.88
N LEU A 128 2.90 10.04 -14.11
CA LEU A 128 4.16 9.87 -14.85
C LEU A 128 4.90 11.21 -15.05
N ALA A 129 4.19 12.27 -15.44
CA ALA A 129 4.74 13.62 -15.57
C ALA A 129 5.27 14.18 -14.23
N LEU A 130 4.69 13.75 -13.12
CA LEU A 130 5.11 14.08 -11.76
C LEU A 130 6.24 13.16 -11.23
N GLY A 131 6.72 12.22 -12.04
CA GLY A 131 7.85 11.34 -11.71
C GLY A 131 7.46 10.05 -11.00
N MET A 132 6.15 9.74 -10.91
CA MET A 132 5.70 8.41 -10.54
C MET A 132 6.03 7.43 -11.67
N ILE A 133 6.32 6.18 -11.32
CA ILE A 133 6.55 5.11 -12.29
C ILE A 133 5.83 3.85 -11.83
N PRO A 134 5.55 2.91 -12.74
CA PRO A 134 5.07 1.60 -12.34
C PRO A 134 6.06 0.89 -11.42
N GLN A 135 5.56 0.25 -10.35
CA GLN A 135 6.45 -0.39 -9.36
C GLN A 135 7.27 -1.52 -10.01
N VAL A 136 6.72 -2.20 -11.02
CA VAL A 136 7.43 -3.23 -11.81
C VAL A 136 8.62 -2.67 -12.60
N ASN A 137 8.81 -1.36 -12.70
CA ASN A 137 10.00 -0.75 -13.28
C ASN A 137 11.06 -0.38 -12.25
N ARG A 138 10.81 -0.56 -10.95
CA ARG A 138 11.81 -0.25 -9.92
C ARG A 138 13.06 -1.12 -10.04
N GLU A 139 14.19 -0.56 -9.61
CA GLU A 139 15.47 -1.27 -9.58
C GLU A 139 15.47 -2.47 -8.62
N ASP A 140 14.73 -2.36 -7.51
CA ASP A 140 14.60 -3.38 -6.45
C ASP A 140 13.42 -4.34 -6.64
N ARG A 141 12.68 -4.25 -7.76
CA ARG A 141 11.46 -5.05 -7.98
C ARG A 141 11.68 -6.56 -7.82
N ASP A 142 12.89 -7.04 -8.14
CA ASP A 142 13.21 -8.47 -8.17
C ASP A 142 13.30 -9.08 -6.75
N GLU A 143 13.13 -8.26 -5.70
CA GLU A 143 12.89 -8.71 -4.32
C GLU A 143 11.40 -9.03 -4.04
N TYR A 144 10.50 -8.63 -4.94
CA TYR A 144 9.04 -8.63 -4.74
C TYR A 144 8.29 -9.34 -5.87
N VAL A 145 8.66 -9.08 -7.12
CA VAL A 145 8.02 -9.59 -8.34
C VAL A 145 9.06 -10.08 -9.34
N TYR A 146 8.66 -11.00 -10.21
CA TYR A 146 9.45 -11.53 -11.31
C TYR A 146 8.71 -11.32 -12.63
N VAL A 147 9.42 -10.82 -13.64
CA VAL A 147 8.91 -10.62 -15.01
C VAL A 147 9.18 -11.88 -15.84
N ILE A 148 8.15 -12.40 -16.49
CA ILE A 148 8.16 -13.60 -17.31
C ILE A 148 8.25 -13.17 -18.78
N ASP A 149 9.46 -12.79 -19.21
CA ASP A 149 9.72 -12.21 -20.54
C ASP A 149 9.22 -13.05 -21.73
N ASN A 150 9.07 -14.36 -21.56
CA ASN A 150 8.57 -15.28 -22.61
C ASN A 150 7.08 -15.09 -22.91
N TYR A 151 6.30 -14.51 -22.00
CA TYR A 151 4.86 -14.29 -22.19
C TYR A 151 4.55 -12.86 -22.65
N THR A 152 5.56 -11.99 -22.71
CA THR A 152 5.43 -10.61 -23.18
C THR A 152 5.75 -10.52 -24.67
N VAL A 153 4.85 -9.90 -25.44
CA VAL A 153 5.10 -9.61 -26.86
C VAL A 153 6.32 -8.73 -27.03
N SER A 154 7.05 -8.94 -28.13
CA SER A 154 8.35 -8.31 -28.35
C SER A 154 8.27 -6.78 -28.32
N GLU A 155 7.19 -6.19 -28.86
CA GLU A 155 6.98 -4.75 -28.90
C GLU A 155 6.70 -4.12 -27.53
N LYS A 156 6.35 -4.91 -26.51
CA LYS A 156 6.01 -4.42 -25.16
C LYS A 156 7.07 -4.73 -24.11
N LYS A 157 8.14 -5.44 -24.46
CA LYS A 157 9.22 -5.80 -23.52
C LYS A 157 9.90 -4.59 -22.89
N HIS A 158 9.99 -3.46 -23.61
CA HIS A 158 10.61 -2.23 -23.09
C HIS A 158 9.86 -1.66 -21.88
N ASN A 159 8.56 -1.93 -21.74
CA ASN A 159 7.74 -1.48 -20.61
C ASN A 159 8.12 -2.17 -19.29
N TYR A 160 8.89 -3.27 -19.33
CA TYR A 160 9.36 -4.02 -18.16
C TYR A 160 10.85 -3.83 -17.89
N LEU A 161 11.51 -2.85 -18.51
CA LEU A 161 12.89 -2.53 -18.19
C LEU A 161 12.99 -1.92 -16.79
N LYS A 162 13.99 -2.36 -16.00
CA LYS A 162 14.31 -1.71 -14.73
C LYS A 162 14.83 -0.31 -14.98
N LEU A 163 14.38 0.64 -14.18
CA LEU A 163 14.76 2.04 -14.23
C LEU A 163 15.67 2.34 -13.05
N ASN A 164 16.87 2.81 -13.34
CA ASN A 164 17.77 3.36 -12.33
C ASN A 164 17.61 4.89 -12.32
N SER A 165 17.33 5.45 -11.15
CA SER A 165 17.23 6.89 -10.95
C SER A 165 17.60 7.28 -9.54
N SER A 166 18.23 8.44 -9.40
CA SER A 166 18.36 9.10 -8.11
C SER A 166 17.00 9.42 -7.47
N LEU A 167 15.91 9.49 -8.25
CA LEU A 167 14.56 9.58 -7.70
C LEU A 167 14.22 8.39 -6.80
N PHE A 168 14.79 7.21 -7.06
CA PHE A 168 14.46 5.97 -6.35
C PHE A 168 15.61 5.45 -5.46
N GLN A 169 16.74 6.17 -5.40
CA GLN A 169 17.95 5.72 -4.69
C GLN A 169 17.82 5.78 -3.17
N ASP A 170 17.03 6.71 -2.64
CA ASP A 170 16.72 6.76 -1.21
C ASP A 170 15.61 5.75 -0.93
N LYS A 171 16.00 4.48 -0.68
CA LYS A 171 15.14 3.33 -0.36
C LYS A 171 14.33 3.55 0.93
N GLN A 172 13.40 4.49 0.93
CA GLN A 172 12.58 4.81 2.10
C GLN A 172 11.27 4.01 2.12
N PHE A 173 10.80 3.50 0.98
CA PHE A 173 9.50 2.85 0.86
C PHE A 173 9.60 1.47 0.22
N GLU A 174 8.88 0.52 0.80
CA GLU A 174 8.78 -0.84 0.25
C GLU A 174 7.98 -0.83 -1.08
N PHE A 175 8.05 -1.93 -1.83
CA PHE A 175 7.20 -2.13 -3.00
C PHE A 175 5.72 -2.16 -2.60
N ASP A 176 4.89 -1.36 -3.26
CA ASP A 176 3.47 -1.29 -2.99
C ASP A 176 2.66 -2.08 -4.03
N PHE A 177 2.20 -3.27 -3.65
CA PHE A 177 1.37 -4.14 -4.50
C PHE A 177 0.00 -3.53 -4.84
N GLY A 178 -0.50 -2.62 -3.99
CA GLY A 178 -1.74 -1.88 -4.20
C GLY A 178 -1.54 -0.53 -4.90
N SER A 179 -0.33 -0.22 -5.39
CA SER A 179 -0.06 1.02 -6.12
C SER A 179 -0.97 1.16 -7.35
N PHE A 180 -1.48 2.38 -7.56
CA PHE A 180 -2.24 2.77 -8.75
C PHE A 180 -1.41 2.61 -10.03
N PHE A 181 -0.09 2.71 -9.91
CA PHE A 181 0.84 2.64 -11.03
C PHE A 181 1.25 1.21 -11.36
N ASN A 182 0.85 0.20 -10.59
CA ASN A 182 1.09 -1.18 -11.00
C ASN A 182 0.38 -1.46 -12.32
N ARG A 183 1.08 -2.03 -13.31
CA ARG A 183 0.43 -2.49 -14.54
C ARG A 183 -0.55 -3.62 -14.23
N ASN A 184 -1.43 -3.90 -15.18
CA ASN A 184 -2.12 -5.18 -15.14
C ASN A 184 -1.05 -6.28 -15.28
N PRO A 185 -1.07 -7.34 -14.44
CA PRO A 185 -0.15 -8.47 -14.58
C PRO A 185 -0.14 -9.14 -15.95
N ASN A 186 -1.21 -8.99 -16.75
CA ASN A 186 -1.33 -9.57 -18.08
C ASN A 186 -0.95 -8.60 -19.22
N TYR A 187 -0.54 -7.36 -18.88
CA TYR A 187 -0.27 -6.32 -19.86
C TYR A 187 0.78 -6.77 -20.88
N GLY A 188 0.41 -6.77 -22.15
CA GLY A 188 1.29 -7.19 -23.23
C GLY A 188 1.52 -8.68 -23.37
N SER A 189 0.61 -9.49 -22.83
CA SER A 189 0.47 -10.90 -23.21
C SER A 189 -0.43 -11.07 -24.43
N GLU A 190 -0.10 -12.00 -25.34
CA GLU A 190 -0.97 -12.42 -26.45
C GLU A 190 -2.14 -13.30 -26.00
N ASP A 191 -1.94 -14.09 -24.94
CA ASP A 191 -2.86 -15.14 -24.51
C ASP A 191 -3.33 -14.93 -23.06
N SER A 192 -3.32 -13.67 -22.61
CA SER A 192 -3.76 -13.26 -21.27
C SER A 192 -3.02 -13.95 -20.11
N ARG A 193 -1.81 -14.46 -20.36
CA ARG A 193 -0.93 -14.98 -19.31
C ARG A 193 -0.34 -13.82 -18.52
N LYS A 194 -0.10 -14.07 -17.24
CA LYS A 194 0.64 -13.12 -16.40
C LYS A 194 2.06 -12.96 -16.93
N VAL A 195 2.42 -11.74 -17.33
CA VAL A 195 3.77 -11.37 -17.73
C VAL A 195 4.64 -10.97 -16.54
N TYR A 196 4.06 -10.74 -15.36
CA TYR A 196 4.83 -10.69 -14.11
C TYR A 196 3.99 -11.19 -12.93
N THR A 197 4.68 -11.73 -11.91
CA THR A 197 4.05 -12.32 -10.73
C THR A 197 4.89 -12.04 -9.48
N THR A 198 4.23 -12.02 -8.34
CA THR A 198 4.84 -11.89 -7.01
C THR A 198 5.72 -13.10 -6.71
N ILE A 199 6.81 -12.92 -5.97
CA ILE A 199 7.71 -14.03 -5.57
C ILE A 199 7.89 -14.15 -4.05
N ILE A 200 7.24 -13.29 -3.28
CA ILE A 200 7.22 -13.37 -1.81
C ILE A 200 6.13 -14.35 -1.33
N GLY A 201 6.21 -14.76 -0.06
CA GLY A 201 5.17 -15.59 0.56
C GLY A 201 3.78 -14.96 0.42
N CYS A 202 2.74 -15.79 0.33
CA CYS A 202 1.37 -15.37 -0.04
C CYS A 202 1.24 -14.82 -1.47
N GLN A 203 2.11 -15.25 -2.40
CA GLN A 203 2.16 -14.83 -3.81
C GLN A 203 0.79 -14.70 -4.48
N SER A 204 -0.05 -15.75 -4.41
CA SER A 204 -1.35 -15.76 -5.10
C SER A 204 -2.30 -14.67 -4.62
N TYR A 205 -2.19 -14.25 -3.36
CA TYR A 205 -3.02 -13.19 -2.78
C TYR A 205 -2.48 -11.80 -3.13
N TYR A 206 -1.15 -11.61 -3.09
CA TYR A 206 -0.52 -10.36 -3.55
C TYR A 206 -0.75 -10.11 -5.05
N ASP A 207 -0.71 -11.17 -5.86
CA ASP A 207 -1.01 -11.08 -7.30
C ASP A 207 -2.41 -10.55 -7.59
N LYS A 208 -3.39 -10.84 -6.72
CA LYS A 208 -4.76 -10.31 -6.87
C LYS A 208 -4.85 -8.81 -6.59
N MET A 209 -3.84 -8.19 -6.00
CA MET A 209 -3.83 -6.75 -5.68
C MET A 209 -3.34 -5.88 -6.85
N LEU A 210 -2.54 -6.46 -7.76
CA LEU A 210 -1.89 -5.75 -8.84
C LEU A 210 -2.89 -5.24 -9.88
N GLY A 211 -2.56 -4.10 -10.51
CA GLY A 211 -3.35 -3.54 -11.61
C GLY A 211 -4.56 -2.69 -11.21
N GLN A 212 -4.72 -2.39 -9.92
CA GLN A 212 -5.84 -1.56 -9.44
C GLN A 212 -5.82 -0.14 -10.05
N ARG A 213 -7.00 0.41 -10.38
CA ARG A 213 -7.17 1.79 -10.87
C ARG A 213 -8.25 2.57 -10.11
N LEU A 214 -8.48 2.25 -8.84
CA LEU A 214 -9.49 2.93 -8.02
C LEU A 214 -9.01 4.30 -7.56
N ASP A 215 -7.81 4.37 -6.97
CA ASP A 215 -7.21 5.62 -6.50
C ASP A 215 -5.72 5.44 -6.25
N TYR A 216 -4.99 6.54 -6.07
CA TYR A 216 -3.62 6.54 -5.58
C TYR A 216 -3.59 5.93 -4.18
N SER A 217 -2.76 4.90 -4.00
CA SER A 217 -2.52 4.31 -2.68
C SER A 217 -1.94 5.36 -1.73
N PHE A 218 -1.96 5.07 -0.43
CA PHE A 218 -1.24 5.90 0.53
C PHE A 218 0.27 5.96 0.19
N GLY A 219 0.85 4.84 -0.23
CA GLY A 219 2.23 4.74 -0.68
C GLY A 219 2.52 5.63 -1.89
N ASP A 220 1.61 5.71 -2.86
CA ASP A 220 1.73 6.57 -4.04
C ASP A 220 1.75 8.05 -3.64
N ARG A 221 0.77 8.48 -2.84
CA ARG A 221 0.69 9.88 -2.37
C ARG A 221 1.90 10.25 -1.53
N ARG A 222 2.36 9.36 -0.65
CA ARG A 222 3.57 9.55 0.14
C ARG A 222 4.81 9.70 -0.74
N THR A 223 4.97 8.82 -1.73
CA THR A 223 6.12 8.87 -2.66
C THR A 223 6.13 10.20 -3.40
N LEU A 224 4.98 10.59 -3.98
CA LEU A 224 4.82 11.88 -4.64
C LEU A 224 5.16 13.03 -3.69
N CYS A 225 4.58 13.06 -2.50
CA CYS A 225 4.78 14.17 -1.57
C CYS A 225 6.22 14.23 -1.03
N ASN A 226 6.89 13.11 -0.80
CA ASN A 226 8.29 13.12 -0.37
C ASN A 226 9.21 13.66 -1.48
N TYR A 227 8.90 13.41 -2.75
CA TYR A 227 9.61 14.09 -3.83
C TYR A 227 9.40 15.59 -3.77
N TYR A 228 8.19 16.09 -3.61
CA TYR A 228 7.99 17.53 -3.75
C TYR A 228 8.26 18.32 -2.43
N ASN A 229 8.20 17.69 -1.25
CA ASN A 229 8.34 18.32 0.09
C ASN A 229 9.78 18.50 0.63
N ILE A 230 10.84 18.40 -0.19
CA ILE A 230 12.25 18.34 0.26
C ILE A 230 12.74 19.54 1.11
N LYS A 231 12.08 20.70 1.04
CA LYS A 231 12.54 21.92 1.74
C LYS A 231 11.86 22.20 3.08
N ALA A 232 10.86 21.42 3.46
CA ALA A 232 10.34 21.50 4.80
C ALA A 232 11.29 20.74 5.73
N PHE A 233 11.98 21.43 6.62
CA PHE A 233 12.62 20.76 7.77
C PHE A 233 11.48 20.33 8.70
N PRO A 234 11.14 19.03 8.77
CA PRO A 234 9.98 18.62 9.51
C PRO A 234 10.27 18.77 11.01
N ASN A 235 9.37 19.45 11.72
CA ASN A 235 9.45 19.54 13.19
C ASN A 235 8.87 18.29 13.88
N VAL A 236 8.41 17.31 13.12
CA VAL A 236 7.81 16.06 13.61
C VAL A 236 8.34 14.88 12.80
N THR A 237 8.61 13.76 13.48
CA THR A 237 8.95 12.50 12.83
C THR A 237 7.68 11.67 12.68
N CYS A 238 7.28 11.39 11.44
CA CYS A 238 6.10 10.61 11.15
C CYS A 238 6.35 9.11 11.36
N GLN A 239 5.52 8.49 12.17
CA GLN A 239 5.55 7.07 12.50
C GLN A 239 4.65 6.27 11.56
N ASN A 240 4.78 4.94 11.62
CA ASN A 240 3.93 4.00 10.89
C ASN A 240 3.83 4.33 9.38
N GLY A 241 4.91 4.81 8.77
CA GLY A 241 4.95 5.13 7.36
C GLY A 241 4.20 6.41 6.96
N GLY A 242 3.74 7.25 7.89
CA GLY A 242 3.20 8.58 7.57
C GLY A 242 4.23 9.52 6.96
N PHE A 243 3.78 10.65 6.42
CA PHE A 243 4.66 11.67 5.83
C PHE A 243 4.28 13.09 6.22
N TYR A 244 5.26 13.99 6.18
CA TYR A 244 5.10 15.35 6.66
C TYR A 244 4.18 16.18 5.75
N ASN A 245 3.25 16.90 6.36
CA ASN A 245 2.40 17.88 5.71
C ASN A 245 2.83 19.29 6.12
N PHE A 246 3.38 20.05 5.17
CA PHE A 246 3.87 21.40 5.43
C PHE A 246 2.76 22.44 5.64
N LYS A 247 1.52 22.16 5.21
CA LYS A 247 0.40 23.10 5.39
C LYS A 247 -0.06 23.13 6.85
N THR A 248 -0.05 21.98 7.51
CA THR A 248 -0.55 21.77 8.87
C THR A 248 0.57 21.62 9.90
N ASN A 249 1.83 21.45 9.47
CA ASN A 249 2.99 21.18 10.34
C ASN A 249 2.81 19.94 11.25
N ASP A 250 2.16 18.92 10.70
CA ASP A 250 1.93 17.60 11.27
C ASP A 250 2.16 16.50 10.22
N CYS A 251 1.82 15.26 10.56
CA CYS A 251 1.90 14.13 9.65
C CYS A 251 0.55 13.79 9.01
N THR A 252 0.59 13.51 7.71
CA THR A 252 -0.49 12.77 7.03
C THR A 252 -0.31 11.29 7.33
N CYS A 253 -1.35 10.66 7.88
CA CYS A 253 -1.29 9.30 8.41
C CYS A 253 -1.90 8.26 7.46
N PRO A 254 -1.31 7.06 7.37
CA PRO A 254 -1.97 5.96 6.68
C PRO A 254 -3.27 5.57 7.39
N ASN A 255 -4.19 4.99 6.63
CA ASN A 255 -5.47 4.52 7.17
C ASN A 255 -5.27 3.64 8.40
N GLY A 256 -6.02 3.92 9.46
CA GLY A 256 -5.94 3.25 10.76
C GLY A 256 -5.01 3.92 11.78
N TYR A 257 -4.22 4.91 11.39
CA TYR A 257 -3.37 5.69 12.29
C TYR A 257 -3.78 7.15 12.34
N ILE A 258 -3.65 7.76 13.52
CA ILE A 258 -4.00 9.16 13.79
C ILE A 258 -2.96 9.83 14.69
N GLY A 259 -3.17 11.12 14.94
CA GLY A 259 -2.32 11.96 15.78
C GLY A 259 -1.28 12.71 14.97
N ARG A 260 -0.63 13.68 15.64
CA ARG A 260 0.32 14.60 14.99
C ARG A 260 1.48 13.88 14.31
N ASP A 261 1.87 12.72 14.81
CA ASP A 261 3.00 11.91 14.35
C ASP A 261 2.58 10.53 13.82
N CYS A 262 1.28 10.25 13.68
CA CYS A 262 0.74 8.96 13.25
C CYS A 262 1.09 7.75 14.14
N SER A 263 1.51 7.98 15.39
CA SER A 263 1.88 6.90 16.32
C SER A 263 0.69 6.13 16.89
N THR A 264 -0.50 6.74 16.92
CA THR A 264 -1.68 6.23 17.62
C THR A 264 -2.60 5.44 16.68
N LEU A 265 -2.99 4.22 17.09
CA LEU A 265 -4.03 3.45 16.40
C LEU A 265 -5.41 4.11 16.59
N GLN A 266 -6.13 4.33 15.49
CA GLN A 266 -7.49 4.85 15.52
C GLN A 266 -8.44 3.82 16.14
N GLN A 267 -9.04 4.17 17.28
CA GLN A 267 -10.06 3.32 17.91
C GLN A 267 -11.37 3.37 17.13
N MET A 268 -11.95 2.20 16.89
CA MET A 268 -13.17 2.02 16.11
C MET A 268 -14.25 1.41 17.02
N PRO A 269 -15.48 1.94 16.98
CA PRO A 269 -16.56 1.44 17.83
C PRO A 269 -16.93 0.00 17.45
N ASN A 270 -17.36 -0.80 18.43
CA ASN A 270 -17.88 -2.16 18.24
C ASN A 270 -16.87 -3.15 17.60
N CYS A 271 -15.58 -2.95 17.86
CA CYS A 271 -14.49 -3.81 17.36
C CYS A 271 -13.78 -4.63 18.44
N GLY A 272 -14.30 -4.63 19.66
CA GLY A 272 -13.64 -5.31 20.80
C GLY A 272 -12.27 -4.71 21.11
N PHE A 273 -11.33 -5.55 21.55
CA PHE A 273 -10.00 -5.12 21.98
C PHE A 273 -9.04 -4.93 20.79
N GLN A 274 -8.67 -3.67 20.52
CA GLN A 274 -7.93 -3.30 19.31
C GLN A 274 -6.40 -3.31 19.47
N ASN A 275 -5.86 -3.08 20.68
CA ASN A 275 -4.42 -2.97 20.94
C ASN A 275 -3.84 -4.24 21.57
N ASN A 276 -3.40 -5.17 20.74
CA ASN A 276 -3.02 -6.52 21.11
C ASN A 276 -1.51 -6.68 21.36
N SER A 277 -1.16 -7.65 22.20
CA SER A 277 0.23 -8.07 22.43
C SER A 277 0.40 -9.56 22.14
N ALA A 278 1.34 -9.87 21.24
CA ALA A 278 1.67 -11.24 20.89
C ALA A 278 2.46 -11.92 22.03
N GLU A 279 2.04 -13.14 22.35
CA GLU A 279 2.65 -14.02 23.36
C GLU A 279 2.93 -15.42 22.78
N THR A 280 3.49 -16.33 23.57
CA THR A 280 3.71 -17.71 23.11
C THR A 280 2.41 -18.52 23.01
N SER A 281 1.41 -18.16 23.81
CA SER A 281 0.07 -18.72 23.69
C SER A 281 -0.64 -18.11 22.47
N GLU A 282 -1.39 -18.93 21.79
CA GLU A 282 -2.26 -18.51 20.70
C GLU A 282 -3.39 -17.62 21.21
N LYS A 283 -3.66 -16.55 20.46
CA LYS A 283 -4.74 -15.59 20.69
C LYS A 283 -5.50 -15.37 19.38
N TYR A 284 -6.73 -14.88 19.46
CA TYR A 284 -7.60 -14.73 18.30
C TYR A 284 -8.08 -13.29 18.13
N ILE A 285 -8.27 -12.88 16.88
CA ILE A 285 -8.93 -11.64 16.48
C ILE A 285 -9.98 -11.99 15.44
N PHE A 286 -11.16 -11.40 15.56
CA PHE A 286 -12.21 -11.55 14.59
C PHE A 286 -13.07 -10.29 14.57
N ALA A 287 -13.77 -10.09 13.45
CA ALA A 287 -14.83 -9.10 13.33
C ALA A 287 -15.84 -9.60 12.30
N CYS A 288 -17.07 -9.11 12.38
CA CYS A 288 -18.07 -9.38 11.36
C CYS A 288 -19.10 -8.27 11.21
N GLY A 289 -19.78 -8.29 10.06
CA GLY A 289 -20.82 -7.37 9.68
C GLY A 289 -20.31 -6.06 9.13
N ASN A 290 -21.26 -5.17 8.85
CA ASN A 290 -21.04 -3.88 8.20
C ASN A 290 -20.34 -2.89 9.14
N LYS A 291 -19.02 -3.02 9.28
CA LYS A 291 -18.20 -2.17 10.15
C LYS A 291 -16.76 -2.10 9.66
N THR A 292 -16.10 -1.02 10.02
CA THR A 292 -14.65 -0.86 9.89
C THR A 292 -13.99 -1.09 11.24
N CYS A 293 -13.02 -1.99 11.31
CA CYS A 293 -12.24 -2.27 12.51
C CYS A 293 -10.75 -2.20 12.23
N TYR A 294 -10.01 -1.64 13.19
CA TYR A 294 -8.55 -1.57 13.16
C TYR A 294 -7.95 -2.26 14.37
N TYR A 295 -6.97 -3.11 14.16
CA TYR A 295 -6.24 -3.78 15.24
C TYR A 295 -4.75 -3.58 15.06
N GLU A 296 -4.02 -3.51 16.16
CA GLU A 296 -2.57 -3.53 16.18
C GLU A 296 -2.10 -4.68 17.06
N ILE A 297 -1.15 -5.48 16.58
CA ILE A 297 -0.49 -6.52 17.37
C ILE A 297 0.98 -6.13 17.53
N ASN A 298 1.42 -5.95 18.78
CA ASN A 298 2.80 -5.67 19.11
C ASN A 298 3.52 -6.90 19.68
N SER A 299 4.77 -7.12 19.25
CA SER A 299 5.63 -8.18 19.76
C SER A 299 6.44 -7.71 20.96
N THR A 300 6.22 -8.32 22.12
CA THR A 300 6.85 -7.94 23.40
C THR A 300 8.32 -8.33 23.53
N ARG A 301 8.87 -9.12 22.58
CA ARG A 301 10.24 -9.70 22.68
C ARG A 301 11.06 -9.58 21.40
N ASN A 302 10.75 -8.60 20.54
CA ASN A 302 11.42 -8.44 19.24
C ASN A 302 11.35 -9.70 18.35
N LYS A 303 10.36 -10.57 18.55
CA LYS A 303 10.13 -11.76 17.72
C LYS A 303 9.16 -11.41 16.60
N SER A 304 9.26 -12.10 15.47
CA SER A 304 8.20 -12.12 14.47
C SER A 304 6.90 -12.68 15.06
N ILE A 305 5.78 -12.31 14.45
CA ILE A 305 4.44 -12.74 14.82
C ILE A 305 4.00 -13.77 13.77
N GLU A 306 3.73 -14.98 14.22
CA GLU A 306 3.06 -16.02 13.43
C GLU A 306 1.57 -15.68 13.40
N ILE A 307 0.98 -15.62 12.22
CA ILE A 307 -0.42 -15.32 11.98
C ILE A 307 -1.02 -16.43 11.13
N GLU A 308 -2.16 -16.95 11.55
CA GLU A 308 -2.96 -17.90 10.77
C GLU A 308 -4.34 -17.28 10.56
N ILE A 309 -4.64 -16.94 9.31
CA ILE A 309 -5.95 -16.44 8.92
C ILE A 309 -6.80 -17.67 8.65
N LEU A 310 -7.75 -17.93 9.53
CA LEU A 310 -8.52 -19.18 9.54
C LEU A 310 -9.68 -19.13 8.55
N THR A 311 -10.34 -17.98 8.46
CA THR A 311 -11.37 -17.73 7.45
C THR A 311 -11.54 -16.24 7.18
N VAL A 312 -11.90 -15.90 5.95
CA VAL A 312 -12.25 -14.56 5.50
C VAL A 312 -13.44 -14.66 4.56
N ASN A 313 -14.46 -13.87 4.81
CA ASN A 313 -15.52 -13.57 3.86
C ASN A 313 -15.59 -12.06 3.70
N THR A 314 -15.17 -11.56 2.55
CA THR A 314 -15.27 -10.14 2.18
C THR A 314 -15.79 -10.03 0.75
N LYS A 315 -16.12 -8.81 0.32
CA LYS A 315 -16.54 -8.56 -1.06
C LYS A 315 -15.57 -9.18 -2.08
N ASN A 316 -16.07 -10.03 -2.96
CA ASN A 316 -15.25 -10.68 -4.00
C ASN A 316 -14.98 -9.70 -5.15
N VAL A 317 -13.82 -9.05 -5.11
CA VAL A 317 -13.37 -8.09 -6.13
C VAL A 317 -11.91 -8.33 -6.51
N THR A 318 -11.56 -8.07 -7.77
CA THR A 318 -10.19 -8.08 -8.29
C THR A 318 -10.06 -6.93 -9.29
N PRO A 319 -9.03 -6.06 -9.17
CA PRO A 319 -7.95 -6.08 -8.18
C PRO A 319 -8.42 -5.86 -6.73
N CYS A 320 -7.78 -6.56 -5.80
CA CYS A 320 -8.12 -6.52 -4.37
C CYS A 320 -7.29 -5.47 -3.63
N VAL A 321 -7.97 -4.46 -3.08
CA VAL A 321 -7.35 -3.38 -2.31
C VAL A 321 -8.15 -3.12 -1.02
N PRO A 322 -7.59 -2.42 -0.02
CA PRO A 322 -8.14 -2.38 1.34
C PRO A 322 -9.58 -1.89 1.52
N TYR A 323 -10.21 -1.23 0.53
CA TYR A 323 -11.53 -0.61 0.68
C TYR A 323 -12.66 -1.58 1.10
N ASN A 324 -12.61 -2.84 0.66
CA ASN A 324 -13.60 -3.87 1.01
C ASN A 324 -12.91 -5.20 1.35
N ALA A 325 -11.79 -5.13 2.08
CA ALA A 325 -10.92 -6.26 2.33
C ALA A 325 -10.57 -6.43 3.81
N LEU A 326 -10.02 -7.59 4.14
CA LEU A 326 -9.13 -7.73 5.28
C LEU A 326 -7.71 -7.35 4.83
N GLU A 327 -7.19 -6.23 5.31
CA GLU A 327 -5.83 -5.75 5.06
C GLU A 327 -4.91 -6.12 6.23
N ILE A 328 -3.73 -6.69 5.93
CA ILE A 328 -2.71 -7.01 6.92
C ILE A 328 -1.39 -6.35 6.52
N ARG A 329 -0.96 -5.32 7.28
CA ARG A 329 0.36 -4.70 7.14
C ARG A 329 1.34 -5.33 8.12
N HIS A 330 1.94 -6.45 7.69
CA HIS A 330 2.89 -7.24 8.49
C HIS A 330 4.36 -6.96 8.20
N ARG A 331 4.64 -6.15 7.17
CA ARG A 331 5.98 -5.71 6.76
C ARG A 331 6.39 -4.44 7.50
N GLU A 332 7.62 -3.95 7.38
CA GLU A 332 8.12 -2.82 8.18
C GLU A 332 7.38 -1.53 7.86
N ASP A 333 7.23 -1.24 6.57
CA ASP A 333 6.55 -0.07 6.06
C ASP A 333 5.02 -0.17 6.17
N LYS A 334 4.43 0.54 7.14
CA LYS A 334 2.96 0.61 7.33
C LYS A 334 2.24 1.62 6.44
N GLY A 335 2.97 2.35 5.60
CA GLY A 335 2.40 3.24 4.59
C GLY A 335 2.26 2.60 3.21
N ALA A 336 2.93 1.47 2.95
CA ALA A 336 2.63 0.64 1.79
C ALA A 336 1.33 -0.14 2.01
N THR A 337 0.61 -0.44 0.92
CA THR A 337 -0.61 -1.28 1.00
C THR A 337 -0.29 -2.66 1.57
N GLY A 338 -1.03 -3.07 2.60
CA GLY A 338 -0.91 -4.40 3.21
C GLY A 338 -1.49 -5.50 2.34
N LEU A 339 -1.19 -6.75 2.70
CA LEU A 339 -1.82 -7.90 2.05
C LEU A 339 -3.34 -7.79 2.19
N SER A 340 -4.03 -7.63 1.08
CA SER A 340 -5.48 -7.43 1.05
C SER A 340 -6.18 -8.72 0.60
N LEU A 341 -7.16 -9.18 1.38
CA LEU A 341 -7.94 -10.38 1.10
C LEU A 341 -9.39 -10.01 0.79
N CYS A 342 -9.76 -10.19 -0.48
CA CYS A 342 -11.09 -9.96 -1.04
C CYS A 342 -11.69 -11.30 -1.48
N GLY A 343 -12.94 -11.58 -1.10
CA GLY A 343 -13.65 -12.81 -1.41
C GLY A 343 -13.69 -13.79 -0.24
N HIS A 344 -13.97 -15.05 -0.57
CA HIS A 344 -14.18 -16.12 0.40
C HIS A 344 -12.98 -17.07 0.47
N TYR A 345 -12.43 -17.25 1.68
CA TYR A 345 -11.28 -18.10 1.96
C TYR A 345 -11.58 -18.95 3.20
N ASN A 346 -11.65 -20.28 3.01
CA ASN A 346 -11.84 -21.26 4.09
C ASN A 346 -10.57 -22.05 4.43
N ASP A 347 -9.59 -22.08 3.52
CA ASP A 347 -8.28 -22.66 3.80
C ASP A 347 -7.45 -21.69 4.65
N THR A 348 -6.71 -22.25 5.61
CA THR A 348 -5.85 -21.45 6.47
C THR A 348 -4.72 -20.80 5.69
N ILE A 349 -4.61 -19.47 5.79
CA ILE A 349 -3.51 -18.69 5.20
C ILE A 349 -2.51 -18.38 6.30
N SER A 350 -1.33 -19.00 6.23
CA SER A 350 -0.24 -18.77 7.18
C SER A 350 0.69 -17.66 6.70
N LEU A 351 1.00 -16.71 7.58
CA LEU A 351 2.00 -15.67 7.34
C LEU A 351 2.85 -15.43 8.58
N THR A 352 4.10 -15.04 8.38
CA THR A 352 5.01 -14.62 9.46
C THR A 352 5.38 -13.17 9.23
N SER A 353 5.16 -12.33 10.24
CA SER A 353 5.46 -10.91 10.12
C SER A 353 6.96 -10.66 10.02
N ILE A 354 7.34 -9.73 9.16
CA ILE A 354 8.71 -9.18 9.14
C ILE A 354 8.83 -8.14 10.26
N SER A 355 7.81 -7.30 10.39
CA SER A 355 7.71 -6.28 11.42
C SER A 355 7.33 -6.85 12.78
N LYS A 356 7.80 -6.19 13.84
CA LYS A 356 7.43 -6.46 15.23
C LYS A 356 6.03 -5.94 15.60
N LYS A 357 5.47 -5.13 14.73
CA LYS A 357 4.14 -4.51 14.83
C LYS A 357 3.35 -4.89 13.60
N VAL A 358 2.16 -5.46 13.77
CA VAL A 358 1.25 -5.81 12.66
C VAL A 358 -0.01 -4.98 12.79
N PHE A 359 -0.39 -4.31 11.71
CA PHE A 359 -1.69 -3.65 11.61
C PHE A 359 -2.65 -4.56 10.85
N ILE A 360 -3.90 -4.61 11.31
CA ILE A 360 -5.00 -5.32 10.67
C ILE A 360 -6.14 -4.33 10.47
N GLY A 361 -6.58 -4.16 9.22
CA GLY A 361 -7.76 -3.38 8.87
C GLY A 361 -8.83 -4.29 8.30
N TYR A 362 -10.05 -4.20 8.83
CA TYR A 362 -11.20 -4.91 8.31
C TYR A 362 -12.23 -3.88 7.85
N ASN A 363 -12.61 -3.93 6.58
CA ASN A 363 -13.69 -3.15 6.00
C ASN A 363 -14.72 -4.10 5.43
N GLY A 364 -15.71 -4.48 6.25
CA GLY A 364 -16.72 -5.47 5.88
C GLY A 364 -18.08 -4.87 5.55
N GLY A 365 -18.80 -5.54 4.67
CA GLY A 365 -20.24 -5.38 4.45
C GLY A 365 -21.11 -6.22 5.40
N PRO A 366 -22.44 -6.27 5.20
CA PRO A 366 -23.39 -6.89 6.13
C PRO A 366 -23.12 -8.35 6.54
N ASP A 367 -22.65 -9.17 5.60
CA ASP A 367 -22.39 -10.61 5.80
C ASP A 367 -20.89 -10.95 5.85
N ASP A 368 -20.04 -9.93 5.79
CA ASP A 368 -18.60 -10.10 5.80
C ASP A 368 -18.11 -10.48 7.20
N TYR A 369 -16.99 -11.19 7.27
CA TYR A 369 -16.32 -11.54 8.51
C TYR A 369 -14.87 -11.97 8.28
N PHE A 370 -14.10 -12.02 9.36
CA PHE A 370 -12.85 -12.77 9.41
C PHE A 370 -12.62 -13.37 10.78
N LEU A 371 -11.83 -14.43 10.83
CA LEU A 371 -11.25 -14.97 12.06
C LEU A 371 -9.79 -15.31 11.80
N MET A 372 -8.91 -14.87 12.69
CA MET A 372 -7.49 -15.18 12.66
C MET A 372 -6.96 -15.51 14.04
N SER A 373 -5.90 -16.31 14.07
CA SER A 373 -5.08 -16.54 15.25
C SER A 373 -3.71 -15.86 15.08
N TYR A 374 -3.08 -15.56 16.20
CA TYR A 374 -1.72 -15.01 16.23
C TYR A 374 -0.96 -15.44 17.48
N ARG A 375 0.36 -15.53 17.35
CA ARG A 375 1.30 -15.76 18.45
C ARG A 375 2.71 -15.29 18.09
N THR A 376 3.59 -15.20 19.06
CA THR A 376 5.02 -14.98 18.82
C THR A 376 5.68 -16.21 18.20
N ALA A 377 6.58 -15.99 17.25
CA ALA A 377 7.32 -17.08 16.63
C ALA A 377 8.17 -17.86 17.64
N LYS A 378 8.23 -19.17 17.44
CA LYS A 378 9.16 -20.03 18.20
C LYS A 378 10.59 -19.66 17.79
N LYS A 379 11.54 -19.66 18.75
CA LYS A 379 12.96 -19.49 18.40
C LYS A 379 13.38 -20.70 17.56
N THR A 380 13.55 -20.52 16.25
CA THR A 380 14.33 -21.44 15.45
C THR A 380 15.78 -21.31 15.91
N SER A 381 16.38 -22.44 16.31
CA SER A 381 17.82 -22.50 16.49
C SER A 381 18.44 -22.37 15.09
N GLU A 382 18.93 -21.20 14.74
CA GLU A 382 19.78 -21.04 13.58
C GLU A 382 21.01 -21.95 13.77
N LYS A 383 21.05 -23.06 13.02
CA LYS A 383 22.30 -23.78 12.79
C LYS A 383 23.20 -22.84 11.99
N THR A 384 23.99 -22.07 12.72
CA THR A 384 25.14 -21.35 12.17
C THR A 384 26.12 -22.40 11.65
N ASN A 385 26.10 -22.67 10.35
CA ASN A 385 27.23 -23.28 9.66
C ASN A 385 28.38 -22.27 9.62
N LYS A 386 29.01 -22.04 10.79
CA LYS A 386 30.33 -21.42 10.85
C LYS A 386 31.36 -22.47 10.49
N LYS A 387 31.96 -22.32 9.30
CA LYS A 387 33.24 -22.94 8.94
C LYS A 387 34.23 -22.74 10.10
N THR A 388 34.64 -23.85 10.69
CA THR A 388 35.67 -23.96 11.70
C THR A 388 37.01 -23.58 11.08
N ASN A 389 37.62 -22.50 11.59
CA ASN A 389 39.09 -22.37 11.61
C ASN A 389 39.50 -22.33 13.08
N GLY A 390 40.27 -23.34 13.47
CA GLY A 390 40.61 -23.63 14.85
C GLY A 390 41.54 -22.60 15.48
N LYS A 391 41.37 -22.41 16.79
CA LYS A 391 42.47 -22.26 17.75
C LYS A 391 41.94 -22.54 19.16
N LYS A 392 42.48 -23.61 19.77
CA LYS A 392 42.32 -24.01 21.17
C LYS A 392 42.84 -22.89 22.10
N LYS A 393 42.12 -22.60 23.18
CA LYS A 393 42.66 -22.67 24.56
C LYS A 393 41.61 -22.41 25.67
N LYS A 394 41.49 -23.44 26.51
CA LYS A 394 41.36 -23.51 27.98
C LYS A 394 40.12 -23.00 28.71
N GLU A 395 39.49 -23.99 29.35
CA GLU A 395 38.53 -23.98 30.45
C GLU A 395 38.82 -23.01 31.59
N LYS A 396 37.74 -22.54 32.25
CA LYS A 396 37.57 -22.64 33.70
C LYS A 396 36.07 -22.68 34.07
N LYS A 397 35.66 -23.76 34.72
CA LYS A 397 34.38 -23.96 35.42
C LYS A 397 34.22 -22.96 36.58
N LYS A 398 33.01 -22.45 36.79
CA LYS A 398 32.48 -22.16 38.13
C LYS A 398 30.95 -22.23 38.14
N THR A 399 30.46 -23.20 38.91
CA THR A 399 29.09 -23.46 39.31
C THR A 399 28.72 -22.56 40.49
N THR A 400 27.50 -22.02 40.53
CA THR A 400 26.66 -21.97 41.74
C THR A 400 25.20 -21.62 41.44
N LYS A 401 24.30 -22.41 42.05
CA LYS A 401 22.86 -22.17 42.26
C LYS A 401 22.64 -20.94 43.16
N ASN A 402 21.53 -20.23 42.97
CA ASN A 402 20.50 -20.13 44.01
C ASN A 402 19.21 -19.43 43.55
N GLU A 403 18.10 -20.04 43.96
CA GLU A 403 16.73 -19.55 43.94
C GLU A 403 16.53 -18.41 44.95
N LYS A 404 15.62 -17.47 44.66
CA LYS A 404 14.45 -17.19 45.53
C LYS A 404 13.49 -16.12 44.95
N LYS A 405 12.21 -16.53 44.98
CA LYS A 405 10.94 -15.81 44.93
C LYS A 405 10.96 -14.32 45.32
N LYS A 406 10.21 -13.52 44.56
CA LYS A 406 9.23 -12.56 45.11
C LYS A 406 7.97 -12.51 44.24
N LYS A 407 6.83 -12.65 44.92
CA LYS A 407 5.44 -12.57 44.46
C LYS A 407 4.92 -11.13 44.70
N GLU A 408 3.77 -10.85 44.09
CA GLU A 408 2.84 -9.71 44.24
C GLU A 408 3.17 -8.49 43.37
N ASN A 409 2.23 -7.81 42.70
CA ASN A 409 0.81 -8.04 42.38
C ASN A 409 0.47 -7.00 41.30
N SER A 410 -0.15 -7.39 40.19
CA SER A 410 -1.08 -6.51 39.45
C SER A 410 -2.01 -7.40 38.64
N ASN A 411 -3.15 -7.71 39.25
CA ASN A 411 -4.33 -8.20 38.55
C ASN A 411 -4.78 -7.12 37.56
N ASP A 412 -4.85 -7.50 36.29
CA ASP A 412 -5.98 -7.27 35.37
C ASP A 412 -5.60 -7.90 34.02
N ASN A 413 -5.56 -9.23 34.01
CA ASN A 413 -5.44 -10.03 32.79
C ASN A 413 -6.72 -10.85 32.66
N ILE A 414 -7.74 -10.28 32.01
CA ILE A 414 -8.84 -11.08 31.48
C ILE A 414 -8.26 -11.87 30.30
N ASN A 415 -7.74 -13.06 30.61
CA ASN A 415 -7.44 -14.09 29.64
C ASN A 415 -8.76 -14.48 28.97
N LEU A 416 -9.02 -13.99 27.76
CA LEU A 416 -9.96 -14.64 26.83
C LEU A 416 -9.39 -16.01 26.45
N LYS A 417 -9.52 -16.99 27.33
CA LYS A 417 -9.59 -18.41 26.95
C LYS A 417 -11.03 -18.69 26.50
N THR A 418 -11.46 -18.06 25.42
CA THR A 418 -12.68 -18.51 24.75
C THR A 418 -12.40 -19.91 24.22
N ASN A 419 -13.33 -20.83 24.44
CA ASN A 419 -13.26 -22.24 24.01
C ASN A 419 -13.32 -22.33 22.46
N PHE A 420 -12.31 -21.83 21.74
CA PHE A 420 -12.17 -22.06 20.31
C PHE A 420 -11.97 -23.54 19.98
N THR A 421 -11.62 -24.36 20.98
CA THR A 421 -11.67 -25.85 20.93
C THR A 421 -13.08 -26.43 20.72
N LYS A 422 -14.16 -25.64 20.87
CA LYS A 422 -15.54 -26.06 20.55
C LYS A 422 -15.96 -25.76 19.10
N LEU A 423 -15.13 -25.09 18.30
CA LEU A 423 -15.39 -24.91 16.87
C LEU A 423 -15.01 -26.20 16.13
N SER A 424 -15.83 -27.24 16.27
CA SER A 424 -15.61 -28.54 15.64
C SER A 424 -15.82 -28.54 14.12
N ASN A 425 -16.29 -27.43 13.54
CA ASN A 425 -16.40 -27.22 12.10
C ASN A 425 -16.18 -25.74 11.77
N LEU A 426 -14.99 -25.38 11.29
CA LEU A 426 -14.72 -24.06 10.71
C LEU A 426 -15.61 -23.79 9.48
N ASP A 427 -16.05 -24.85 8.79
CA ASP A 427 -16.92 -24.78 7.60
C ASP A 427 -18.32 -24.19 7.85
N GLU A 428 -18.76 -24.11 9.11
CA GLU A 428 -20.05 -23.51 9.46
C GLU A 428 -19.91 -22.14 10.16
N LEU A 429 -18.73 -21.53 10.17
CA LEU A 429 -18.53 -20.24 10.81
C LEU A 429 -19.19 -19.13 9.99
N ASN A 430 -20.01 -18.31 10.66
CA ASN A 430 -20.66 -17.15 10.07
C ASN A 430 -20.73 -16.01 11.09
N CYS A 431 -21.14 -14.82 10.66
CA CYS A 431 -21.22 -13.66 11.53
C CYS A 431 -22.14 -13.89 12.76
N THR A 432 -23.18 -14.71 12.64
CA THR A 432 -24.06 -15.06 13.77
C THR A 432 -23.29 -15.80 14.86
N LYS A 433 -22.57 -16.87 14.50
CA LYS A 433 -21.76 -17.64 15.46
C LYS A 433 -20.58 -16.83 16.02
N LEU A 434 -19.98 -15.95 15.22
CA LEU A 434 -18.93 -15.03 15.70
C LEU A 434 -19.47 -14.03 16.72
N LYS A 435 -20.66 -13.48 16.53
CA LYS A 435 -21.31 -12.59 17.50
C LYS A 435 -21.64 -13.30 18.82
N GLU A 436 -22.03 -14.57 18.77
CA GLU A 436 -22.23 -15.38 19.98
C GLU A 436 -20.94 -15.52 20.80
N LEU A 437 -19.78 -15.59 20.13
CA LEU A 437 -18.48 -15.59 20.80
C LEU A 437 -18.16 -14.24 21.46
N GLU A 438 -18.51 -13.09 20.86
CA GLU A 438 -18.34 -11.76 21.47
C GLU A 438 -19.15 -11.61 22.78
N HIS A 439 -20.34 -12.19 22.86
CA HIS A 439 -21.18 -12.11 24.06
C HIS A 439 -20.76 -13.08 25.18
N SER A 440 -19.93 -14.07 24.86
CA SER A 440 -19.44 -15.09 25.80
C SER A 440 -18.14 -14.70 26.51
N THR A 441 -17.59 -13.53 26.18
CA THR A 441 -16.29 -12.99 26.62
C THR A 441 -16.47 -11.61 27.21
#